data_AF-D3CVU8-F1
#
_entry.id   AF-D3CVU8-F1
#
_cell.length_a   1.000
_cell.length_b   1.000
_cell.length_c   1.000
_cell.angle_alpha   90.00
_cell.angle_beta   90.00
_cell.angle_gamma   90.00
#
_symmetry.space_group_name_H-M   'P 1'
#
loop_
_entity.id
_entity.type
_entity.pdbx_description
1 polymer ?
#
loop_
_entity_poly.entity_id
_entity_poly.type
_entity_poly.pdbx_seq_one_letter_code
_entity_poly.pdbx_strand_id
1 'polypeptide(L)'
;MSWQFVDPPPAEPPLHARRGLHDPVAGSPVRRPGSVRRTITIDALHPDGADGDLHLLGRGRDLVTAPDGSAAQADAARFHLELAFSGGREIRRLEVDPAVPQLRELVATGGTSGFRRRLAELLPELDQRLPLLAAMLDDVSVVGLISGYAVSRMGHVLRGGRFLLAQADQCAGWIQGGTIIENIEREGMPPMVTGPATPALIRPDDPQGWHEMPPLPPHGMRRHRRLDVVRSPAVPGAADVDLFFRDSYQSDGGPETVIHEYTVTARLDLASGVLTEITAYPRVLPWVECPFAAASASRLAGVAAADVRDVVRAQLRGTSTCTHLNDTLRSLVFVPALASLLPGPAAAA
;
A
#
# COMPACT_ATOMS: atom_id res chain seq x y z
N MET A 1 4.83 -24.83 -10.38
CA MET A 1 5.75 -23.78 -9.91
C MET A 1 6.77 -24.44 -9.01
N SER A 2 8.07 -24.24 -9.24
CA SER A 2 9.13 -24.76 -8.36
C SER A 2 10.00 -23.60 -7.91
N TRP A 3 10.12 -23.43 -6.59
CA TRP A 3 11.09 -22.51 -6.03
C TRP A 3 12.47 -23.17 -6.00
N GLN A 4 13.51 -22.38 -6.26
CA GLN A 4 14.89 -22.85 -6.30
C GLN A 4 15.79 -21.84 -5.61
N PHE A 5 16.74 -22.34 -4.82
CA PHE A 5 17.82 -21.51 -4.28
C PHE A 5 18.87 -21.25 -5.36
N VAL A 6 19.26 -19.99 -5.48
CA VAL A 6 20.38 -19.48 -6.28
C VAL A 6 21.21 -18.56 -5.39
N ASP A 7 22.41 -18.19 -5.85
CA ASP A 7 23.20 -17.19 -5.15
C ASP A 7 22.39 -15.89 -4.98
N PRO A 8 22.29 -15.35 -3.75
CA PRO A 8 21.55 -14.13 -3.54
C PRO A 8 22.23 -12.97 -4.28
N PRO A 9 21.44 -12.02 -4.82
CA PRO A 9 21.99 -10.81 -5.40
C PRO A 9 22.81 -10.01 -4.37
N PRO A 10 23.72 -9.13 -4.83
CA PRO A 10 24.39 -8.20 -3.93
C PRO A 10 23.39 -7.32 -3.18
N ALA A 11 23.80 -6.81 -2.01
CA ALA A 11 23.00 -5.90 -1.20
C ALA A 11 22.53 -4.66 -1.97
N GLU A 12 23.41 -4.13 -2.83
CA GLU A 12 23.15 -3.00 -3.72
C GLU A 12 23.35 -3.43 -5.18
N PRO A 13 22.32 -4.01 -5.82
CA PRO A 13 22.43 -4.37 -7.24
C PRO A 13 22.52 -3.12 -8.11
N PRO A 14 23.23 -3.19 -9.26
CA PRO A 14 23.34 -2.06 -10.17
C PRO A 14 21.97 -1.65 -10.71
N LEU A 15 21.75 -0.35 -10.88
CA LEU A 15 20.50 0.19 -11.39
C LEU A 15 20.16 -0.38 -12.76
N HIS A 16 18.93 -0.89 -12.91
CA HIS A 16 18.47 -1.38 -14.21
C HIS A 16 18.32 -0.24 -15.22
N ALA A 17 18.71 -0.46 -16.48
CA ALA A 17 18.64 0.57 -17.52
C ALA A 17 17.20 0.99 -17.86
N ARG A 18 16.25 0.04 -17.75
CA ARG A 18 14.81 0.26 -17.93
C ARG A 18 14.04 0.49 -16.63
N ARG A 19 14.71 0.98 -15.58
CA ARG A 19 14.04 1.36 -14.34
C ARG A 19 13.06 2.51 -14.57
N GLY A 20 12.00 2.57 -13.77
CA GLY A 20 11.05 3.69 -13.80
C GLY A 20 11.59 4.94 -13.10
N LEU A 21 10.68 5.77 -12.60
CA LEU A 21 11.04 6.96 -11.84
C LEU A 21 11.74 6.57 -10.52
N HIS A 22 12.73 7.37 -10.11
CA HIS A 22 13.52 7.20 -8.89
C HIS A 22 13.58 8.56 -8.14
N ASP A 23 12.41 9.18 -7.93
CA ASP A 23 12.26 10.48 -7.28
C ASP A 23 11.41 10.35 -6.00
N PRO A 24 11.94 9.72 -4.94
CA PRO A 24 11.19 9.50 -3.70
C PRO A 24 10.96 10.80 -2.94
N VAL A 25 9.77 10.94 -2.35
CA VAL A 25 9.43 12.03 -1.44
C VAL A 25 10.30 11.98 -0.19
N ALA A 26 10.85 13.12 0.21
CA ALA A 26 11.55 13.29 1.48
C ALA A 26 10.66 14.03 2.49
N GLY A 27 10.44 13.40 3.65
CA GLY A 27 9.56 13.92 4.70
C GLY A 27 8.07 13.88 4.32
N SER A 28 7.22 13.59 5.30
CA SER A 28 5.78 13.82 5.13
C SER A 28 5.44 15.30 5.32
N PRO A 29 4.43 15.84 4.64
CA PRO A 29 3.94 17.20 4.92
C PRO A 29 3.60 17.36 6.41
N VAL A 30 3.78 18.56 6.94
CA VAL A 30 3.35 18.90 8.30
C VAL A 30 1.84 18.75 8.41
N ARG A 31 1.34 18.22 9.53
CA ARG A 31 -0.10 18.14 9.79
C ARG A 31 -0.70 19.56 9.81
N ARG A 32 -1.78 19.75 9.05
CA ARG A 32 -2.47 21.05 9.00
C ARG A 32 -3.37 21.21 10.23
N PRO A 33 -3.48 22.40 10.83
CA PRO A 33 -4.52 22.66 11.81
C PRO A 33 -5.91 22.35 11.24
N GLY A 34 -6.79 21.73 12.05
CA GLY A 34 -8.12 21.33 11.61
C GLY A 34 -8.15 20.15 10.63
N SER A 35 -7.15 19.27 10.66
CA SER A 35 -7.05 18.10 9.77
C SER A 35 -7.12 16.77 10.51
N VAL A 36 -7.32 15.70 9.75
CA VAL A 36 -7.25 14.31 10.21
C VAL A 36 -6.22 13.59 9.36
N ARG A 37 -5.31 12.86 10.00
CA ARG A 37 -4.28 12.04 9.35
C ARG A 37 -4.43 10.58 9.77
N ARG A 38 -4.66 9.71 8.81
CA ARG A 38 -4.49 8.26 8.95
C ARG A 38 -3.09 7.86 8.52
N THR A 39 -2.42 7.06 9.34
CA THR A 39 -1.14 6.44 9.00
C THR A 39 -1.23 4.93 9.20
N ILE A 40 -0.75 4.16 8.24
CA ILE A 40 -0.67 2.69 8.32
C ILE A 40 0.75 2.26 7.91
N THR A 41 1.32 1.33 8.67
CA THR A 41 2.45 0.52 8.22
C THR A 41 2.12 -0.96 8.26
N ILE A 42 2.63 -1.71 7.28
CA ILE A 42 2.60 -3.17 7.29
C ILE A 42 4.00 -3.67 6.97
N ASP A 43 4.61 -4.33 7.94
CA ASP A 43 5.88 -5.01 7.78
C ASP A 43 5.63 -6.41 7.24
N ALA A 44 6.35 -6.80 6.19
CA ALA A 44 6.35 -8.14 5.64
C ALA A 44 7.70 -8.79 5.92
N LEU A 45 7.69 -9.79 6.81
CA LEU A 45 8.90 -10.36 7.41
C LEU A 45 8.97 -11.87 7.18
N HIS A 46 10.19 -12.38 7.05
CA HIS A 46 10.51 -13.79 6.88
C HIS A 46 11.47 -14.23 8.00
N PRO A 47 10.98 -14.36 9.26
CA PRO A 47 11.85 -14.61 10.41
C PRO A 47 12.61 -15.94 10.31
N ASP A 48 12.00 -16.93 9.65
CA ASP A 48 12.57 -18.27 9.45
C ASP A 48 13.22 -18.45 8.07
N GLY A 49 13.54 -17.34 7.39
CA GLY A 49 14.22 -17.37 6.09
C GLY A 49 13.30 -17.48 4.87
N ALA A 50 13.91 -17.69 3.71
CA ALA A 50 13.26 -17.50 2.40
C ALA A 50 12.20 -18.56 2.03
N ASP A 51 12.18 -19.69 2.71
CA ASP A 51 11.18 -20.75 2.63
C ASP A 51 10.27 -20.81 3.87
N GLY A 52 10.51 -19.91 4.83
CA GLY A 52 9.70 -19.72 6.03
C GLY A 52 8.41 -18.93 5.78
N ASP A 53 7.49 -19.05 6.73
CA ASP A 53 6.20 -18.38 6.69
C ASP A 53 6.36 -16.85 6.65
N LEU A 54 5.41 -16.19 6.01
CA LEU A 54 5.38 -14.74 5.91
C LEU A 54 4.62 -14.16 7.11
N HIS A 55 5.28 -13.28 7.86
CA HIS A 55 4.67 -12.53 8.95
C HIS A 55 4.33 -11.12 8.45
N LEU A 56 3.04 -10.77 8.51
CA LEU A 56 2.53 -9.43 8.26
C LEU A 56 2.21 -8.75 9.59
N LEU A 57 2.93 -7.68 9.93
CA LEU A 57 2.74 -6.91 11.14
C LEU A 57 2.17 -5.53 10.80
N GLY A 58 0.87 -5.35 11.01
CA GLY A 58 0.17 -4.10 10.74
C GLY A 58 0.10 -3.18 11.95
N ARG A 59 0.31 -1.89 11.75
CA ARG A 59 0.06 -0.81 12.72
C ARG A 59 -0.66 0.34 12.04
N GLY A 60 -1.71 0.85 12.68
CA GLY A 60 -2.52 1.95 12.17
C GLY A 60 -2.81 2.98 13.25
N ARG A 61 -2.93 4.25 12.85
CA ARG A 61 -3.38 5.35 13.72
C ARG A 61 -4.13 6.41 12.93
N ASP A 62 -5.27 6.83 13.46
CA ASP A 62 -5.97 8.06 13.05
C ASP A 62 -5.70 9.15 14.09
N LEU A 63 -5.20 10.28 13.62
CA LEU A 63 -4.81 11.42 14.46
C LEU A 63 -5.54 12.68 13.99
N VAL A 64 -6.26 13.32 14.91
CA VAL A 64 -6.93 14.60 14.68
C VAL A 64 -6.00 15.71 15.15
N THR A 65 -5.79 16.72 14.30
CA THR A 65 -5.09 17.95 14.65
C THR A 65 -6.11 19.08 14.77
N ALA A 66 -6.28 19.62 15.98
CA ALA A 66 -7.20 20.70 16.28
C ALA A 66 -6.76 22.04 15.64
N PRO A 67 -7.64 23.06 15.61
CA PRO A 67 -7.30 24.37 15.04
C PRO A 67 -6.11 25.08 15.72
N ASP A 68 -5.85 24.79 17.00
CA ASP A 68 -4.70 25.31 17.75
C ASP A 68 -3.40 24.50 17.51
N GLY A 69 -3.46 23.46 16.67
CA GLY A 69 -2.34 22.57 16.37
C GLY A 69 -2.17 21.41 17.36
N SER A 70 -2.95 21.35 18.45
CA SER A 70 -2.93 20.22 19.37
C SER A 70 -3.43 18.93 18.70
N ALA A 71 -2.96 17.78 19.19
CA ALA A 71 -3.17 16.50 18.54
C ALA A 71 -3.88 15.51 19.48
N ALA A 72 -4.91 14.83 18.98
CA ALA A 72 -5.60 13.77 19.70
C ALA A 72 -5.70 12.51 18.82
N GLN A 73 -5.33 11.37 19.38
CA GLN A 73 -5.52 10.08 18.69
C GLN A 73 -7.00 9.72 18.72
N ALA A 74 -7.61 9.58 17.54
CA ALA A 74 -9.00 9.17 17.40
C ALA A 74 -9.15 7.65 17.34
N ASP A 75 -8.19 6.96 16.71
CA ASP A 75 -8.21 5.50 16.57
C ASP A 75 -6.78 4.93 16.47
N ALA A 76 -6.62 3.67 16.86
CA ALA A 76 -5.42 2.89 16.65
C ALA A 76 -5.77 1.41 16.52
N ALA A 77 -5.06 0.73 15.61
CA ALA A 77 -5.24 -0.70 15.40
C ALA A 77 -3.90 -1.39 15.10
N ARG A 78 -3.83 -2.68 15.40
CA ARG A 78 -2.70 -3.55 15.11
C ARG A 78 -3.19 -4.89 14.61
N PHE A 79 -2.39 -5.54 13.77
CA PHE A 79 -2.60 -6.97 13.48
C PHE A 79 -1.26 -7.70 13.35
N HIS A 80 -1.29 -8.99 13.64
CA HIS A 80 -0.25 -9.95 13.27
C HIS A 80 -0.92 -11.09 12.51
N LEU A 81 -0.53 -11.26 11.25
CA LEU A 81 -1.04 -12.27 10.36
C LEU A 81 0.12 -13.12 9.84
N GLU A 82 0.00 -14.44 9.92
CA GLU A 82 1.01 -15.38 9.43
C GLU A 82 0.45 -16.13 8.22
N LEU A 83 1.17 -16.10 7.10
CA LEU A 83 0.82 -16.83 5.88
C LEU A 83 1.83 -17.94 5.63
N ALA A 84 1.33 -19.14 5.37
CA ALA A 84 2.14 -20.25 4.92
C ALA A 84 3.02 -19.85 3.72
N PHE A 85 4.28 -20.26 3.66
CA PHE A 85 5.12 -20.02 2.48
C PHE A 85 4.55 -20.70 1.23
N SER A 86 4.17 -21.97 1.39
CA SER A 86 3.64 -22.84 0.35
C SER A 86 2.11 -23.02 0.47
N GLY A 87 1.52 -23.91 -0.33
CA GLY A 87 0.11 -24.31 -0.17
C GLY A 87 -0.92 -23.21 -0.45
N GLY A 88 -0.58 -22.16 -1.21
CA GLY A 88 -1.54 -21.10 -1.55
C GLY A 88 -1.63 -19.97 -0.52
N ARG A 89 -0.60 -19.81 0.34
CA ARG A 89 -0.53 -18.74 1.35
C ARG A 89 -1.70 -18.80 2.33
N GLU A 90 -1.96 -19.99 2.88
CA GLU A 90 -2.99 -20.17 3.91
C GLU A 90 -2.65 -19.37 5.17
N ILE A 91 -3.67 -18.80 5.80
CA ILE A 91 -3.53 -18.06 7.06
C ILE A 91 -3.31 -19.08 8.18
N ARG A 92 -2.13 -19.03 8.81
CA ARG A 92 -1.78 -19.84 9.99
C ARG A 92 -2.27 -19.19 11.28
N ARG A 93 -2.17 -17.86 11.34
CA ARG A 93 -2.52 -17.05 12.50
C ARG A 93 -3.07 -15.71 12.04
N LEU A 94 -4.06 -15.21 12.75
CA LEU A 94 -4.54 -13.83 12.64
C LEU A 94 -4.94 -13.31 14.02
N GLU A 95 -4.20 -12.32 14.49
CA GLU A 95 -4.49 -11.59 15.71
C GLU A 95 -4.69 -10.12 15.37
N VAL A 96 -5.69 -9.50 15.98
CA VAL A 96 -6.01 -8.09 15.78
C VAL A 96 -6.27 -7.41 17.12
N ASP A 97 -5.94 -6.14 17.19
CA ASP A 97 -6.27 -5.22 18.28
C ASP A 97 -6.84 -3.93 17.65
N PRO A 98 -8.09 -3.52 17.94
CA PRO A 98 -9.05 -4.16 18.84
C PRO A 98 -9.48 -5.56 18.38
N ALA A 99 -9.78 -6.45 19.34
CA ALA A 99 -10.12 -7.84 19.06
C ALA A 99 -11.44 -7.98 18.26
N VAL A 100 -11.39 -8.76 17.19
CA VAL A 100 -12.56 -9.14 16.37
C VAL A 100 -12.63 -10.67 16.31
N PRO A 101 -13.35 -11.33 17.24
CA PRO A 101 -13.33 -12.79 17.38
C PRO A 101 -13.69 -13.57 16.10
N GLN A 102 -14.57 -13.02 15.27
CA GLN A 102 -15.01 -13.60 14.00
C GLN A 102 -13.85 -13.81 13.02
N LEU A 103 -12.80 -12.98 13.05
CA LEU A 103 -11.65 -13.10 12.14
C LEU A 103 -10.88 -14.43 12.29
N ARG A 104 -11.10 -15.17 13.38
CA ARG A 104 -10.55 -16.53 13.55
C ARG A 104 -11.04 -17.49 12.46
N GLU A 105 -12.20 -17.24 11.86
CA GLU A 105 -12.75 -18.06 10.77
C GLU A 105 -11.94 -17.94 9.47
N LEU A 106 -11.04 -16.96 9.35
CA LEU A 106 -10.12 -16.84 8.22
C LEU A 106 -8.91 -17.76 8.32
N VAL A 107 -8.63 -18.35 9.50
CA VAL A 107 -7.53 -19.32 9.66
C VAL A 107 -7.78 -20.54 8.79
N ALA A 108 -6.71 -21.08 8.20
CA ALA A 108 -6.75 -22.14 7.18
C ALA A 108 -7.46 -21.75 5.86
N THR A 109 -7.75 -20.47 5.65
CA THR A 109 -8.17 -19.93 4.34
C THR A 109 -7.01 -19.23 3.64
N GLY A 110 -7.09 -19.04 2.32
CA GLY A 110 -6.04 -18.32 1.58
C GLY A 110 -5.98 -16.83 1.91
N GLY A 111 -4.79 -16.33 2.27
CA GLY A 111 -4.55 -14.92 2.64
C GLY A 111 -4.22 -13.98 1.48
N THR A 112 -4.17 -14.49 0.25
CA THR A 112 -3.92 -13.68 -0.96
C THR A 112 -5.17 -13.65 -1.84
N SER A 113 -5.27 -14.55 -2.82
CA SER A 113 -6.41 -14.59 -3.74
C SER A 113 -7.72 -14.87 -2.99
N GLY A 114 -8.71 -14.00 -3.23
CA GLY A 114 -10.04 -14.11 -2.62
C GLY A 114 -10.16 -13.58 -1.19
N PHE A 115 -9.06 -13.21 -0.52
CA PHE A 115 -9.07 -12.76 0.88
C PHE A 115 -10.06 -11.61 1.12
N ARG A 116 -9.99 -10.53 0.34
CA ARG A 116 -10.90 -9.37 0.45
C ARG A 116 -12.39 -9.75 0.34
N ARG A 117 -12.71 -10.72 -0.52
CA ARG A 117 -14.08 -11.19 -0.70
C ARG A 117 -14.56 -11.94 0.54
N ARG A 118 -13.75 -12.88 1.03
CA ARG A 118 -14.05 -13.63 2.26
C ARG A 118 -14.20 -12.70 3.46
N LEU A 119 -13.33 -11.70 3.57
CA LEU A 119 -13.42 -10.68 4.62
C LEU A 119 -14.75 -9.92 4.56
N ALA A 120 -15.18 -9.49 3.37
CA ALA A 120 -16.45 -8.80 3.19
C ALA A 120 -17.67 -9.70 3.41
N GLU A 121 -17.59 -10.99 3.08
CA GLU A 121 -18.65 -11.98 3.36
C GLU A 121 -18.76 -12.28 4.87
N LEU A 122 -17.62 -12.38 5.55
CA LEU A 122 -17.54 -12.69 6.98
C LEU A 122 -17.90 -11.50 7.88
N LEU A 123 -17.48 -10.29 7.49
CA LEU A 123 -17.70 -9.05 8.25
C LEU A 123 -18.15 -7.91 7.32
N PRO A 124 -19.40 -7.93 6.83
CA PRO A 124 -19.92 -6.92 5.91
C PRO A 124 -19.86 -5.48 6.47
N GLU A 125 -19.94 -5.33 7.79
CA GLU A 125 -19.96 -4.04 8.48
C GLU A 125 -18.58 -3.55 8.95
N LEU A 126 -17.50 -4.27 8.61
CA LEU A 126 -16.15 -3.96 9.12
C LEU A 126 -15.70 -2.53 8.78
N ASP A 127 -15.96 -2.08 7.55
CA ASP A 127 -15.61 -0.72 7.10
C ASP A 127 -16.31 0.36 7.94
N GLN A 128 -17.51 0.09 8.44
CA GLN A 128 -18.31 1.05 9.21
C GLN A 128 -17.92 1.05 10.69
N ARG A 129 -17.68 -0.15 11.25
CA ARG A 129 -17.39 -0.32 12.68
C ARG A 129 -15.93 -0.06 13.02
N LEU A 130 -15.01 -0.48 12.16
CA LEU A 130 -13.56 -0.45 12.40
C LEU A 130 -12.83 -0.01 11.11
N PRO A 131 -13.07 1.22 10.61
CA PRO A 131 -12.57 1.68 9.32
C PRO A 131 -11.03 1.64 9.22
N LEU A 132 -10.31 1.81 10.33
CA LEU A 132 -8.85 1.73 10.35
C LEU A 132 -8.37 0.29 10.17
N LEU A 133 -8.90 -0.66 10.94
CA LEU A 133 -8.58 -2.08 10.79
C LEU A 133 -8.98 -2.60 9.41
N ALA A 134 -10.13 -2.18 8.89
CA ALA A 134 -10.59 -2.53 7.55
C ALA A 134 -9.62 -2.08 6.45
N ALA A 135 -9.07 -0.86 6.57
CA ALA A 135 -8.06 -0.36 5.66
C ALA A 135 -6.76 -1.16 5.72
N MET A 136 -6.33 -1.52 6.93
CA MET A 136 -5.13 -2.33 7.16
C MET A 136 -5.27 -3.75 6.58
N LEU A 137 -6.42 -4.40 6.77
CA LEU A 137 -6.67 -5.74 6.24
C LEU A 137 -6.87 -5.74 4.71
N ASP A 138 -7.42 -4.67 4.12
CA ASP A 138 -7.54 -4.57 2.65
C ASP A 138 -6.17 -4.62 1.96
N ASP A 139 -5.09 -4.15 2.61
CA ASP A 139 -3.72 -4.17 2.07
C ASP A 139 -3.04 -5.56 2.13
N VAL A 140 -3.51 -6.49 2.97
CA VAL A 140 -2.89 -7.82 3.20
C VAL A 140 -2.61 -8.57 1.89
N SER A 141 -3.57 -8.58 0.97
CA SER A 141 -3.44 -9.36 -0.28
C SER A 141 -2.30 -8.86 -1.16
N VAL A 142 -2.10 -7.53 -1.24
CA VAL A 142 -1.04 -6.96 -2.09
C VAL A 142 0.29 -6.96 -1.36
N VAL A 143 0.34 -6.70 -0.05
CA VAL A 143 1.56 -6.83 0.75
C VAL A 143 2.09 -8.27 0.70
N GLY A 144 1.21 -9.27 0.80
CA GLY A 144 1.58 -10.69 0.66
C GLY A 144 2.04 -11.08 -0.74
N LEU A 145 1.60 -10.37 -1.79
CA LEU A 145 2.08 -10.57 -3.16
C LEU A 145 3.49 -9.99 -3.34
N ILE A 146 3.71 -8.74 -2.91
CA ILE A 146 4.99 -8.05 -3.11
C ILE A 146 6.11 -8.62 -2.24
N SER A 147 5.79 -9.28 -1.11
CA SER A 147 6.79 -9.89 -0.22
C SER A 147 7.66 -10.95 -0.92
N GLY A 148 7.19 -11.51 -2.04
CA GLY A 148 7.99 -12.36 -2.91
C GLY A 148 9.26 -11.68 -3.47
N TYR A 149 9.31 -10.35 -3.47
CA TYR A 149 10.53 -9.61 -3.77
C TYR A 149 11.63 -9.87 -2.73
N ALA A 150 11.34 -9.82 -1.43
CA ALA A 150 12.30 -10.15 -0.38
C ALA A 150 12.80 -11.59 -0.51
N VAL A 151 11.89 -12.53 -0.80
CA VAL A 151 12.22 -13.94 -1.05
C VAL A 151 13.21 -14.08 -2.21
N SER A 152 13.00 -13.35 -3.30
CA SER A 152 13.92 -13.33 -4.44
C SER A 152 15.27 -12.70 -4.09
N ARG A 153 15.29 -11.69 -3.22
CA ARG A 153 16.52 -11.05 -2.71
C ARG A 153 17.32 -11.95 -1.76
N MET A 154 16.68 -12.95 -1.15
CA MET A 154 17.33 -14.00 -0.37
C MET A 154 17.81 -15.18 -1.24
N GLY A 155 17.74 -15.06 -2.58
CA GLY A 155 18.18 -16.11 -3.50
C GLY A 155 17.16 -17.24 -3.71
N HIS A 156 15.95 -17.15 -3.15
CA HIS A 156 14.91 -18.14 -3.40
C HIS A 156 14.00 -17.63 -4.52
N VAL A 157 14.17 -18.14 -5.73
CA VAL A 157 13.52 -17.59 -6.93
C VAL A 157 12.47 -18.56 -7.48
N LEU A 158 11.38 -17.98 -7.96
CA LEU A 158 10.34 -18.72 -8.66
C LEU A 158 10.77 -18.98 -10.11
N ARG A 159 11.04 -20.25 -10.45
CA ARG A 159 11.31 -20.66 -11.84
C ARG A 159 10.04 -21.19 -12.49
N GLY A 160 9.75 -20.74 -13.71
CA GLY A 160 8.59 -21.20 -14.49
C GLY A 160 8.01 -20.15 -15.43
N GLY A 161 8.81 -19.69 -16.39
CA GLY A 161 8.46 -18.58 -17.29
C GLY A 161 7.04 -18.67 -17.89
N ARG A 162 6.58 -19.84 -18.34
CA ARG A 162 5.22 -20.03 -18.87
C ARG A 162 4.10 -19.58 -17.91
N PHE A 163 4.25 -19.84 -16.61
CA PHE A 163 3.24 -19.47 -15.62
C PHE A 163 3.25 -17.96 -15.33
N LEU A 164 4.43 -17.36 -15.37
CA LEU A 164 4.60 -15.92 -15.22
C LEU A 164 4.07 -15.18 -16.45
N LEU A 165 4.34 -15.68 -17.67
CA LEU A 165 3.82 -15.12 -18.91
C LEU A 165 2.29 -15.15 -18.98
N ALA A 166 1.63 -16.07 -18.28
CA ALA A 166 0.17 -16.07 -18.15
C ALA A 166 -0.38 -14.86 -17.37
N GLN A 167 0.47 -14.10 -16.68
CA GLN A 167 0.13 -12.84 -16.00
C GLN A 167 0.34 -11.60 -16.89
N ALA A 168 0.73 -11.79 -18.16
CA ALA A 168 0.93 -10.67 -19.06
C ALA A 168 -0.34 -9.84 -19.24
N ASP A 169 -0.13 -8.56 -19.50
CA ASP A 169 -1.15 -7.52 -19.63
C ASP A 169 -2.04 -7.32 -18.39
N GLN A 170 -1.70 -7.89 -17.23
CA GLN A 170 -2.44 -7.64 -16.00
C GLN A 170 -2.39 -6.16 -15.56
N CYS A 171 -1.30 -5.48 -15.86
CA CYS A 171 -1.06 -4.09 -15.53
C CYS A 171 0.04 -3.48 -16.42
N ALA A 172 0.25 -2.17 -16.36
CA ALA A 172 1.21 -1.43 -17.18
C ALA A 172 2.63 -2.01 -17.10
N GLY A 173 3.09 -2.41 -15.90
CA GLY A 173 4.42 -3.01 -15.73
C GLY A 173 4.56 -4.43 -16.32
N TRP A 174 3.44 -5.10 -16.58
CA TRP A 174 3.35 -6.46 -17.15
C TRP A 174 2.87 -6.45 -18.61
N ILE A 175 2.91 -5.30 -19.28
CA ILE A 175 2.54 -5.20 -20.69
C ILE A 175 3.38 -6.15 -21.56
N GLN A 176 2.74 -6.78 -22.54
CA GLN A 176 3.43 -7.55 -23.58
C GLN A 176 4.51 -6.71 -24.28
N GLY A 177 5.70 -7.27 -24.49
CA GLY A 177 6.87 -6.54 -24.98
C GLY A 177 7.46 -5.52 -23.98
N GLY A 178 6.97 -5.49 -22.74
CA GLY A 178 7.51 -4.67 -21.67
C GLY A 178 8.69 -5.33 -20.96
N THR A 179 9.38 -4.54 -20.12
CA THR A 179 10.60 -4.95 -19.40
C THR A 179 10.46 -6.28 -18.67
N ILE A 180 9.36 -6.51 -17.95
CA ILE A 180 9.14 -7.75 -17.19
C ILE A 180 8.98 -8.95 -18.15
N ILE A 181 8.10 -8.82 -19.14
CA ILE A 181 7.74 -9.91 -20.05
C ILE A 181 8.94 -10.35 -20.88
N GLU A 182 9.66 -9.42 -21.48
CA GLU A 182 10.85 -9.72 -22.28
C GLU A 182 11.94 -10.44 -21.47
N ASN A 183 12.12 -10.08 -20.20
CA ASN A 183 13.09 -10.77 -19.34
C ASN A 183 12.63 -12.19 -18.98
N ILE A 184 11.33 -12.40 -18.75
CA ILE A 184 10.79 -13.73 -18.50
C ILE A 184 10.95 -14.62 -19.74
N GLU A 185 10.72 -14.09 -20.94
CA GLU A 185 10.89 -14.83 -22.20
C GLU A 185 12.35 -15.25 -22.40
N ARG A 186 13.30 -14.37 -22.08
CA ARG A 186 14.74 -14.61 -22.27
C ARG A 186 15.35 -15.48 -21.17
N GLU A 187 15.06 -15.18 -19.90
CA GLU A 187 15.76 -15.73 -18.72
C GLU A 187 14.88 -16.68 -17.88
N GLY A 188 13.59 -16.80 -18.22
CA GLY A 188 12.62 -17.61 -17.48
C GLY A 188 12.18 -17.03 -16.13
N MET A 189 12.55 -15.79 -15.82
CA MET A 189 12.24 -15.09 -14.55
C MET A 189 12.12 -13.57 -14.77
N PRO A 190 11.41 -12.81 -13.92
CA PRO A 190 11.36 -11.36 -14.02
C PRO A 190 12.73 -10.73 -13.69
N PRO A 191 13.02 -9.52 -14.20
CA PRO A 191 14.25 -8.83 -13.85
C PRO A 191 14.20 -8.36 -12.40
N MET A 192 15.37 -8.21 -11.79
CA MET A 192 15.48 -7.73 -10.41
C MET A 192 15.15 -6.24 -10.35
N VAL A 193 14.18 -5.88 -9.51
CA VAL A 193 13.88 -4.48 -9.24
C VAL A 193 15.05 -3.84 -8.48
N THR A 194 15.39 -2.61 -8.86
CA THR A 194 16.37 -1.77 -8.16
C THR A 194 15.72 -0.45 -7.82
N GLY A 195 15.88 0.02 -6.58
CA GLY A 195 15.26 1.24 -6.07
C GLY A 195 16.27 2.29 -5.60
N PRO A 196 15.89 3.57 -5.49
CA PRO A 196 16.71 4.57 -4.80
C PRO A 196 16.71 4.32 -3.28
N ALA A 197 17.71 4.87 -2.59
CA ALA A 197 17.73 4.88 -1.12
C ALA A 197 16.46 5.56 -0.55
N THR A 198 16.00 5.08 0.60
CA THR A 198 14.75 5.53 1.22
C THR A 198 14.97 6.79 2.06
N PRO A 199 14.42 7.96 1.67
CA PRO A 199 14.49 9.15 2.51
C PRO A 199 13.55 9.00 3.72
N ALA A 200 13.92 9.61 4.84
CA ALA A 200 13.10 9.61 6.05
C ALA A 200 11.72 10.26 5.80
N LEU A 201 10.65 9.62 6.27
CA LEU A 201 9.28 10.17 6.23
C LEU A 201 8.93 10.96 7.49
N ILE A 202 9.46 10.56 8.64
CA ILE A 202 9.27 11.27 9.91
C ILE A 202 10.09 12.55 9.86
N ARG A 203 9.45 13.67 10.13
CA ARG A 203 10.15 14.95 10.28
C ARG A 203 10.49 15.19 11.75
N PRO A 204 11.67 15.74 12.06
CA PRO A 204 12.03 16.08 13.43
C PRO A 204 11.10 17.12 14.09
N ASP A 205 10.49 18.00 13.29
CA ASP A 205 9.57 19.05 13.75
C ASP A 205 8.10 18.61 13.87
N ASP A 206 7.77 17.39 13.41
CA ASP A 206 6.45 16.78 13.60
C ASP A 206 6.59 15.28 13.93
N PRO A 207 7.07 14.93 15.15
CA PRO A 207 7.27 13.53 15.55
C PRO A 207 5.96 12.75 15.65
N GLN A 208 4.81 13.43 15.77
CA GLN A 208 3.48 12.81 15.76
C GLN A 208 2.92 12.65 14.33
N GLY A 209 3.67 13.06 13.30
CA GLY A 209 3.27 12.91 11.90
C GLY A 209 3.10 11.45 11.45
N TRP A 210 3.75 10.50 12.15
CA TRP A 210 3.60 9.05 11.99
C TRP A 210 3.50 8.38 13.36
N HIS A 211 2.87 7.20 13.40
CA HIS A 211 2.97 6.33 14.57
C HIS A 211 4.39 5.78 14.71
N GLU A 212 4.72 5.23 15.88
CA GLU A 212 6.02 4.64 16.12
C GLU A 212 6.29 3.48 15.14
N MET A 213 7.43 3.54 14.47
CA MET A 213 7.88 2.55 13.50
C MET A 213 9.25 2.02 13.94
N PRO A 214 9.33 0.78 14.42
CA PRO A 214 10.62 0.15 14.67
C PRO A 214 11.47 0.08 13.38
N PRO A 215 12.81 0.04 13.48
CA PRO A 215 13.67 -0.24 12.33
C PRO A 215 13.24 -1.52 11.63
N LEU A 216 13.26 -1.50 10.29
CA LEU A 216 12.96 -2.68 9.49
C LEU A 216 14.16 -3.64 9.57
N PRO A 217 13.98 -4.93 9.90
CA PRO A 217 15.10 -5.86 9.95
C PRO A 217 15.60 -6.21 8.53
N PRO A 218 16.80 -6.78 8.39
CA PRO A 218 17.29 -7.35 7.14
C PRO A 218 16.24 -8.21 6.45
N HIS A 219 16.14 -8.06 5.13
CA HIS A 219 15.13 -8.70 4.26
C HIS A 219 13.67 -8.35 4.57
N GLY A 220 13.40 -7.45 5.51
CA GLY A 220 12.07 -6.93 5.74
C GLY A 220 11.61 -6.03 4.59
N MET A 221 10.32 -6.07 4.30
CA MET A 221 9.65 -5.07 3.46
C MET A 221 8.67 -4.27 4.30
N ARG A 222 8.45 -3.00 3.95
CA ARG A 222 7.47 -2.15 4.63
C ARG A 222 6.60 -1.44 3.62
N ARG A 223 5.30 -1.56 3.82
CA ARG A 223 4.30 -0.68 3.21
C ARG A 223 4.02 0.49 4.14
N HIS A 224 4.00 1.70 3.60
CA HIS A 224 3.53 2.91 4.26
C HIS A 224 2.29 3.43 3.55
N ARG A 225 1.28 3.83 4.32
CA ARG A 225 0.14 4.64 3.86
C ARG A 225 0.03 5.88 4.73
N ARG A 226 -0.19 7.03 4.11
CA ARG A 226 -0.71 8.22 4.77
C ARG A 226 -1.94 8.69 4.00
N LEU A 227 -2.99 9.07 4.72
CA LEU A 227 -4.18 9.68 4.16
C LEU A 227 -4.55 10.88 5.03
N ASP A 228 -4.33 12.07 4.49
CA ASP A 228 -4.65 13.34 5.12
C ASP A 228 -5.96 13.87 4.55
N VAL A 229 -6.84 14.34 5.43
CA VAL A 229 -8.10 14.98 5.07
C VAL A 229 -8.17 16.31 5.81
N VAL A 230 -8.46 17.39 5.08
CA VAL A 230 -8.63 18.74 5.64
C VAL A 230 -9.75 19.45 4.89
N ARG A 231 -10.52 20.31 5.57
CA ARG A 231 -11.49 21.17 4.86
C ARG A 231 -10.76 22.01 3.82
N SER A 232 -11.32 22.09 2.62
CA SER A 232 -10.67 22.85 1.55
C SER A 232 -10.78 24.34 1.83
N PRO A 233 -9.65 25.07 1.87
CA PRO A 233 -9.69 26.53 1.96
C PRO A 233 -10.13 27.17 0.63
N ALA A 234 -10.02 26.45 -0.49
CA ALA A 234 -10.34 26.97 -1.82
C ALA A 234 -11.80 26.76 -2.20
N VAL A 235 -12.46 25.70 -1.69
CA VAL A 235 -13.82 25.32 -2.07
C VAL A 235 -14.67 25.08 -0.82
N PRO A 236 -15.60 26.00 -0.47
CA PRO A 236 -16.53 25.81 0.64
C PRO A 236 -17.34 24.52 0.49
N GLY A 237 -17.49 23.77 1.59
CA GLY A 237 -18.21 22.49 1.56
C GLY A 237 -17.41 21.32 1.00
N ALA A 238 -16.14 21.51 0.63
CA ALA A 238 -15.26 20.42 0.20
C ALA A 238 -14.16 20.09 1.23
N ALA A 239 -13.53 18.93 1.08
CA ALA A 239 -12.29 18.56 1.74
C ALA A 239 -11.21 18.22 0.71
N ASP A 240 -10.00 18.72 0.94
CA ASP A 240 -8.81 18.30 0.19
C ASP A 240 -8.22 17.05 0.86
N VAL A 241 -7.85 16.09 0.01
CA VAL A 241 -7.31 14.79 0.39
C VAL A 241 -5.90 14.67 -0.17
N ASP A 242 -4.94 14.31 0.69
CA ASP A 242 -3.57 14.01 0.29
C ASP A 242 -3.20 12.60 0.76
N LEU A 243 -2.91 11.74 -0.21
CA LEU A 243 -2.67 10.33 0.00
C LEU A 243 -1.23 10.02 -0.43
N PHE A 244 -0.51 9.30 0.43
CA PHE A 244 0.82 8.80 0.13
C PHE A 244 0.89 7.29 0.32
N PHE A 245 1.64 6.64 -0.56
CA PHE A 245 1.91 5.21 -0.55
C PHE A 245 3.39 4.97 -0.86
N ARG A 246 4.04 4.10 -0.09
CA ARG A 246 5.40 3.62 -0.36
C ARG A 246 5.55 2.15 0.03
N ASP A 247 6.09 1.33 -0.87
CA ASP A 247 6.67 0.03 -0.54
C ASP A 247 8.20 0.14 -0.57
N SER A 248 8.86 -0.34 0.48
CA SER A 248 10.32 -0.36 0.62
C SER A 248 10.85 -1.72 1.07
N TYR A 249 12.14 -1.95 0.87
CA TYR A 249 12.84 -3.17 1.24
C TYR A 249 14.19 -2.85 1.90
N GLN A 250 14.45 -3.49 3.04
CA GLN A 250 15.72 -3.43 3.76
C GLN A 250 16.63 -4.56 3.27
N SER A 251 17.75 -4.22 2.63
CA SER A 251 18.77 -5.21 2.30
C SER A 251 19.46 -5.75 3.55
N ASP A 252 19.88 -7.02 3.51
CA ASP A 252 20.94 -7.46 4.42
C ASP A 252 22.26 -6.80 4.01
N GLY A 253 22.94 -6.20 4.97
CA GLY A 253 24.20 -5.46 4.76
C GLY A 253 24.15 -4.20 3.89
N GLY A 254 22.97 -3.68 3.53
CA GLY A 254 22.81 -2.50 2.65
C GLY A 254 21.70 -1.54 3.11
N PRO A 255 21.40 -0.48 2.34
CA PRO A 255 20.37 0.50 2.71
C PRO A 255 18.95 -0.04 2.47
N GLU A 256 17.97 0.60 3.13
CA GLU A 256 16.56 0.48 2.75
C GLU A 256 16.33 1.19 1.40
N THR A 257 15.67 0.53 0.46
CA THR A 257 15.38 1.07 -0.88
C THR A 257 13.89 1.09 -1.17
N VAL A 258 13.45 2.11 -1.92
CA VAL A 258 12.05 2.27 -2.32
C VAL A 258 11.77 1.46 -3.59
N ILE A 259 10.69 0.68 -3.59
CA ILE A 259 10.28 -0.15 -4.74
C ILE A 259 9.14 0.52 -5.51
N HIS A 260 8.11 0.93 -4.78
CA HIS A 260 6.95 1.61 -5.34
C HIS A 260 6.62 2.83 -4.49
N GLU A 261 6.28 3.94 -5.13
CA GLU A 261 5.79 5.13 -4.45
C GLU A 261 4.86 5.94 -5.36
N TYR A 262 3.73 6.33 -4.77
CA TYR A 262 2.78 7.26 -5.35
C TYR A 262 2.36 8.30 -4.31
N THR A 263 2.13 9.53 -4.76
CA THR A 263 1.26 10.48 -4.06
C THR A 263 -0.01 10.68 -4.87
N VAL A 264 -1.16 10.86 -4.21
CA VAL A 264 -2.44 11.14 -4.85
C VAL A 264 -3.06 12.33 -4.15
N THR A 265 -3.47 13.34 -4.92
CA THR A 265 -4.30 14.44 -4.41
C THR A 265 -5.72 14.24 -4.90
N ALA A 266 -6.70 14.45 -4.04
CA ALA A 266 -8.11 14.44 -4.43
C ALA A 266 -8.91 15.53 -3.70
N ARG A 267 -10.09 15.83 -4.21
CA ARG A 267 -11.06 16.70 -3.53
C ARG A 267 -12.38 15.96 -3.36
N LEU A 268 -12.94 15.99 -2.16
CA LEU A 268 -14.22 15.41 -1.82
C LEU A 268 -15.24 16.52 -1.61
N ASP A 269 -16.39 16.43 -2.27
CA ASP A 269 -17.57 17.20 -1.88
C ASP A 269 -18.17 16.59 -0.61
N LEU A 270 -18.27 17.35 0.47
CA LEU A 270 -18.66 16.81 1.78
C LEU A 270 -20.16 16.50 1.87
N ALA A 271 -20.99 17.11 1.02
CA ALA A 271 -22.43 16.88 1.03
C ALA A 271 -22.82 15.58 0.33
N SER A 272 -22.23 15.33 -0.85
CA SER A 272 -22.50 14.16 -1.68
C SER A 272 -21.54 13.00 -1.45
N GLY A 273 -20.36 13.27 -0.88
CA GLY A 273 -19.28 12.27 -0.77
C GLY A 273 -18.61 11.92 -2.10
N VAL A 274 -18.79 12.75 -3.13
CA VAL A 274 -18.22 12.55 -4.47
C VAL A 274 -16.81 13.12 -4.57
N LEU A 275 -15.91 12.37 -5.20
CA LEU A 275 -14.58 12.86 -5.58
C LEU A 275 -14.72 13.80 -6.79
N THR A 276 -14.51 15.10 -6.62
CA THR A 276 -14.65 16.09 -7.70
C THR A 276 -13.38 16.24 -8.53
N GLU A 277 -12.22 16.03 -7.91
CA GLU A 277 -10.91 16.06 -8.54
C GLU A 277 -10.05 14.92 -8.00
N ILE A 278 -9.19 14.33 -8.85
CA ILE A 278 -8.21 13.34 -8.43
C ILE A 278 -7.04 13.27 -9.42
N THR A 279 -5.83 13.28 -8.88
CA THR A 279 -4.58 13.16 -9.65
C THR A 279 -3.59 12.28 -8.91
N ALA A 280 -3.03 11.29 -9.61
CA ALA A 280 -1.93 10.47 -9.10
C ALA A 280 -0.59 10.94 -9.67
N TYR A 281 0.42 11.00 -8.81
CA TYR A 281 1.78 11.38 -9.16
C TYR A 281 2.71 10.20 -8.85
N PRO A 282 3.26 9.54 -9.88
CA PRO A 282 4.24 8.48 -9.69
C PRO A 282 5.56 9.10 -9.20
N ARG A 283 6.21 8.43 -8.25
CA ARG A 283 7.46 8.91 -7.61
C ARG A 283 8.60 7.92 -7.78
N VAL A 284 8.38 6.71 -7.29
CA VAL A 284 9.31 5.58 -7.48
C VAL A 284 8.55 4.44 -8.10
N LEU A 285 9.01 3.94 -9.25
CA LEU A 285 8.39 2.81 -9.92
C LEU A 285 9.42 1.86 -10.50
N PRO A 286 9.20 0.54 -10.46
CA PRO A 286 10.22 -0.42 -10.89
C PRO A 286 10.65 -0.27 -12.34
N TRP A 287 9.71 0.01 -13.26
CA TRP A 287 9.95 -0.09 -14.70
C TRP A 287 9.40 1.10 -15.47
N VAL A 288 10.01 1.38 -16.62
CA VAL A 288 9.66 2.52 -17.51
C VAL A 288 8.21 2.54 -17.98
N GLU A 289 7.53 1.39 -17.98
CA GLU A 289 6.13 1.28 -18.39
C GLU A 289 5.16 1.68 -17.28
N CYS A 290 5.56 1.52 -16.01
CA CYS A 290 4.70 1.73 -14.86
C CYS A 290 4.12 3.16 -14.75
N PRO A 291 4.85 4.26 -15.03
CA PRO A 291 4.33 5.63 -14.93
C PRO A 291 3.08 5.89 -15.78
N PHE A 292 2.89 5.17 -16.89
CA PHE A 292 1.73 5.36 -17.78
C PHE A 292 0.39 5.05 -17.08
N ALA A 293 0.42 4.28 -16.00
CA ALA A 293 -0.77 3.98 -15.21
C ALA A 293 -1.33 5.19 -14.46
N ALA A 294 -0.54 6.24 -14.18
CA ALA A 294 -0.94 7.33 -13.29
C ALA A 294 -2.23 8.05 -13.73
N ALA A 295 -2.42 8.19 -15.05
CA ALA A 295 -3.61 8.83 -15.61
C ALA A 295 -4.91 8.07 -15.31
N SER A 296 -4.85 6.78 -14.96
CA SER A 296 -6.04 5.98 -14.65
C SER A 296 -6.78 6.47 -13.40
N ALA A 297 -6.11 7.20 -12.50
CA ALA A 297 -6.73 7.80 -11.32
C ALA A 297 -7.87 8.76 -11.68
N SER A 298 -7.76 9.50 -12.79
CA SER A 298 -8.78 10.45 -13.26
C SER A 298 -10.15 9.81 -13.51
N ARG A 299 -10.22 8.49 -13.72
CA ARG A 299 -11.47 7.74 -13.89
C ARG A 299 -12.32 7.71 -12.62
N LEU A 300 -11.76 8.08 -11.47
CA LEU A 300 -12.48 8.19 -10.20
C LEU A 300 -13.04 9.59 -9.94
N ALA A 301 -12.75 10.58 -10.79
CA ALA A 301 -13.46 11.86 -10.72
C ALA A 301 -14.94 11.65 -11.06
N GLY A 302 -15.83 12.20 -10.24
CA GLY A 302 -17.28 12.00 -10.30
C GLY A 302 -17.77 10.73 -9.59
N VAL A 303 -16.89 9.93 -8.99
CA VAL A 303 -17.25 8.70 -8.25
C VAL A 303 -17.45 9.02 -6.77
N ALA A 304 -18.52 8.50 -6.16
CA ALA A 304 -18.69 8.56 -4.71
C ALA A 304 -17.57 7.76 -4.03
N ALA A 305 -16.95 8.32 -2.98
CA ALA A 305 -15.86 7.66 -2.29
C ALA A 305 -16.23 6.25 -1.82
N ALA A 306 -17.47 6.05 -1.35
CA ALA A 306 -18.02 4.75 -0.95
C ALA A 306 -17.97 3.67 -2.06
N ASP A 307 -18.06 4.08 -3.33
CA ASP A 307 -18.13 3.17 -4.48
C ASP A 307 -16.76 2.94 -5.14
N VAL A 308 -15.71 3.62 -4.69
CA VAL A 308 -14.37 3.58 -5.32
C VAL A 308 -13.84 2.16 -5.43
N ARG A 309 -14.03 1.32 -4.41
CA ARG A 309 -13.56 -0.07 -4.44
C ARG A 309 -14.18 -0.87 -5.58
N ASP A 310 -15.45 -0.63 -5.87
CA ASP A 310 -16.17 -1.33 -6.93
C ASP A 310 -15.78 -0.80 -8.31
N VAL A 311 -15.66 0.52 -8.46
CA VAL A 311 -15.21 1.13 -9.71
C VAL A 311 -13.78 0.71 -10.05
N VAL A 312 -12.85 0.74 -9.08
CA VAL A 312 -11.47 0.26 -9.28
C VAL A 312 -11.48 -1.21 -9.73
N ARG A 313 -12.25 -2.06 -9.04
CA ARG A 313 -12.35 -3.48 -9.39
C ARG A 313 -12.93 -3.69 -10.78
N ALA A 314 -13.91 -2.90 -11.21
CA ALA A 314 -14.60 -3.07 -12.49
C ALA A 314 -13.83 -2.47 -13.68
N GLN A 315 -13.27 -1.27 -13.50
CA GLN A 315 -12.82 -0.43 -14.62
C GLN A 315 -11.30 -0.23 -14.70
N LEU A 316 -10.57 -0.43 -13.60
CA LEU A 316 -9.11 -0.26 -13.58
C LEU A 316 -8.46 -1.63 -13.73
N ARG A 317 -8.47 -2.14 -14.96
CA ARG A 317 -7.87 -3.41 -15.34
C ARG A 317 -6.95 -3.25 -16.55
N GLY A 318 -6.04 -4.20 -16.70
CA GLY A 318 -5.17 -4.28 -17.85
C GLY A 318 -4.04 -3.25 -17.83
N THR A 319 -3.39 -3.09 -18.99
CA THR A 319 -2.17 -2.31 -19.17
C THR A 319 -2.36 -0.79 -19.03
N SER A 320 -3.59 -0.31 -19.02
CA SER A 320 -3.89 1.12 -18.81
C SER A 320 -3.82 1.56 -17.35
N THR A 321 -3.48 0.67 -16.42
CA THR A 321 -3.38 0.95 -14.98
C THR A 321 -2.29 0.10 -14.31
N CYS A 322 -2.09 0.27 -13.00
CA CYS A 322 -1.13 -0.50 -12.21
C CYS A 322 -1.81 -1.15 -11.01
N THR A 323 -1.47 -2.41 -10.69
CA THR A 323 -1.98 -3.10 -9.50
C THR A 323 -1.70 -2.30 -8.21
N HIS A 324 -0.52 -1.72 -8.09
CA HIS A 324 -0.13 -0.91 -6.92
C HIS A 324 -0.89 0.43 -6.85
N LEU A 325 -1.14 1.07 -7.99
CA LEU A 325 -1.94 2.29 -8.02
C LEU A 325 -3.41 1.99 -7.71
N ASN A 326 -3.98 0.93 -8.30
CA ASN A 326 -5.35 0.49 -8.03
C ASN A 326 -5.56 0.25 -6.54
N ASP A 327 -4.64 -0.51 -5.93
CA ASP A 327 -4.64 -0.79 -4.50
C ASP A 327 -4.56 0.48 -3.64
N THR A 328 -3.74 1.44 -4.07
CA THR A 328 -3.65 2.77 -3.46
C THR A 328 -4.97 3.54 -3.54
N LEU A 329 -5.58 3.61 -4.72
CA LEU A 329 -6.83 4.34 -4.95
C LEU A 329 -8.01 3.76 -4.17
N ARG A 330 -8.04 2.44 -3.96
CA ARG A 330 -9.09 1.77 -3.15
C ARG A 330 -9.20 2.31 -1.73
N SER A 331 -8.10 2.82 -1.17
CA SER A 331 -8.11 3.39 0.18
C SER A 331 -8.94 4.67 0.32
N LEU A 332 -9.29 5.33 -0.81
CA LEU A 332 -10.16 6.52 -0.81
C LEU A 332 -11.57 6.24 -0.29
N VAL A 333 -12.00 4.97 -0.24
CA VAL A 333 -13.28 4.58 0.37
C VAL A 333 -13.40 5.00 1.84
N PHE A 334 -12.27 5.18 2.53
CA PHE A 334 -12.24 5.56 3.94
C PHE A 334 -12.24 7.07 4.17
N VAL A 335 -12.15 7.89 3.11
CA VAL A 335 -12.15 9.35 3.23
C VAL A 335 -13.40 9.88 3.94
N PRO A 336 -14.64 9.41 3.67
CA PRO A 336 -15.83 9.89 4.39
C PRO A 336 -15.76 9.66 5.90
N ALA A 337 -15.25 8.49 6.34
CA ALA A 337 -15.08 8.20 7.75
C ALA A 337 -14.07 9.18 8.39
N LEU A 338 -12.94 9.45 7.74
CA LEU A 338 -11.97 10.45 8.20
C LEU A 338 -12.53 11.88 8.18
N ALA A 339 -13.33 12.21 7.17
CA ALA A 339 -13.96 13.52 7.06
C ALA A 339 -14.95 13.80 8.20
N SER A 340 -15.63 12.76 8.72
CA SER A 340 -16.51 12.90 9.90
C SER A 340 -15.75 13.22 11.20
N LEU A 341 -14.43 12.98 11.23
CA LEU A 341 -13.55 13.30 12.36
C LEU A 341 -12.95 14.70 12.27
N LEU A 342 -13.20 15.44 11.17
CA LEU A 342 -12.69 16.80 11.01
C LEU A 342 -13.22 17.69 12.14
N PRO A 343 -12.35 18.47 12.82
CA PRO A 343 -12.78 19.44 13.79
C PRO A 343 -13.82 20.42 13.22
N GLY A 344 -14.65 20.95 14.11
CA GLY A 344 -15.54 22.06 13.78
C GLY A 344 -14.74 23.25 13.21
N PRO A 345 -15.37 24.12 12.40
CA PRO A 345 -14.71 25.34 11.98
C PRO A 345 -14.23 26.10 13.22
N ALA A 346 -13.01 26.65 13.15
CA ALA A 346 -12.52 27.53 14.21
C ALA A 346 -13.58 28.62 14.44
N ALA A 347 -14.00 28.82 15.69
CA ALA A 347 -14.84 29.96 16.03
C ALA A 347 -14.09 31.21 15.59
N ALA A 348 -14.74 32.07 14.80
CA ALA A 348 -14.17 33.38 14.48
C ALA A 348 -13.95 34.12 15.80
N ALA A 349 -12.68 34.39 16.13
CA ALA A 349 -12.31 35.20 17.28
C ALA A 349 -12.62 36.67 17.02
#